data_AF-A0AA47EJP4-F1
#
_entry.id   AF-A0AA47EJP4-F1
#
_cell.length_a   1.000
_cell.length_b   1.000
_cell.length_c   1.000
_cell.angle_alpha   90.00
_cell.angle_beta   90.00
_cell.angle_gamma   90.00
#
_symmetry.space_group_name_H-M   'P 1'
#
loop_
_entity.id
_entity.type
_entity.pdbx_description
1 polymer ?
#
loop_
_entity_poly.entity_id
_entity_poly.type
_entity_poly.pdbx_seq_one_letter_code
_entity_poly.pdbx_strand_id
1 'polypeptide(L)'
;MNSLKNHVDSIFSNYKSSKQINELKYEVLSNLEAKVDDLTANGMDHSEAIKKAKGSINSIDYLIDGNIKIYINKYNLEYIQIALLYSIIAWIITIPALIIRVGFILNIFLFICSIVIGIKYCLLNSKKESDYRKCKSFINIQSAFKAKKIAWIMWLLFIVVYTLFTTAIQFGSNIWFSRPISITGPYQFAKLAIGYCIPLISIIIPLIFNLAPKLILKYEVGEDNENEE
;
A
#
# COMPACT_ATOMS: atom_id res chain seq x y z
N MET A 1 -10.87 39.01 -2.71
CA MET A 1 -9.58 38.36 -2.37
C MET A 1 -9.66 37.40 -1.18
N ASN A 2 -9.96 37.82 0.07
CA ASN A 2 -9.98 36.90 1.23
C ASN A 2 -10.95 35.69 1.08
N SER A 3 -12.06 35.86 0.38
CA SER A 3 -13.06 34.81 0.19
C SER A 3 -12.61 33.67 -0.73
N LEU A 4 -11.72 33.93 -1.69
CA LEU A 4 -11.17 32.94 -2.63
C LEU A 4 -10.05 32.15 -1.97
N LYS A 5 -9.10 32.86 -1.32
CA LYS A 5 -8.05 32.26 -0.52
C LYS A 5 -8.62 31.30 0.54
N ASN A 6 -9.63 31.74 1.31
CA ASN A 6 -10.27 30.88 2.31
C ASN A 6 -10.95 29.64 1.68
N HIS A 7 -11.47 29.76 0.46
CA HIS A 7 -12.08 28.63 -0.23
C HIS A 7 -11.04 27.62 -0.71
N VAL A 8 -9.94 28.10 -1.32
CA VAL A 8 -8.80 27.26 -1.70
C VAL A 8 -8.21 26.59 -0.45
N ASP A 9 -7.98 27.34 0.62
CA ASP A 9 -7.51 26.80 1.90
C ASP A 9 -8.43 25.70 2.45
N SER A 10 -9.75 25.84 2.31
CA SER A 10 -10.72 24.82 2.71
C SER A 10 -10.64 23.56 1.85
N ILE A 11 -10.44 23.70 0.54
CA ILE A 11 -10.29 22.56 -0.38
C ILE A 11 -9.00 21.80 -0.06
N PHE A 12 -7.92 22.52 0.24
CA PHE A 12 -6.61 21.94 0.54
C PHE A 12 -6.45 21.46 1.99
N SER A 13 -7.44 21.69 2.87
CA SER A 13 -7.34 21.44 4.32
C SER A 13 -7.11 19.97 4.68
N ASN A 14 -7.60 19.03 3.87
CA ASN A 14 -7.45 17.59 4.08
C ASN A 14 -6.09 17.04 3.60
N TYR A 15 -5.25 17.87 2.96
CA TYR A 15 -3.98 17.44 2.39
C TYR A 15 -2.82 17.88 3.27
N LYS A 16 -1.84 16.99 3.43
CA LYS A 16 -0.64 17.27 4.21
C LYS A 16 0.21 18.32 3.48
N SER A 17 0.52 19.44 4.13
CA SER A 17 1.33 20.50 3.51
C SER A 17 2.68 19.95 3.02
N SER A 18 2.93 20.13 1.72
CA SER A 18 4.17 19.79 1.02
C SER A 18 4.52 20.93 0.07
N LYS A 19 5.77 21.00 -0.41
CA LYS A 19 6.18 22.04 -1.37
C LYS A 19 5.29 22.02 -2.62
N GLN A 20 5.06 20.84 -3.20
CA GLN A 20 4.16 20.64 -4.35
C GLN A 20 2.72 21.07 -4.05
N ILE A 21 2.19 20.72 -2.87
CA ILE A 21 0.82 21.08 -2.50
C ILE A 21 0.67 22.60 -2.32
N ASN A 22 1.69 23.25 -1.77
CA ASN A 22 1.69 24.71 -1.63
C ASN A 22 1.82 25.39 -3.00
N GLU A 23 2.66 24.87 -3.91
CA GLU A 23 2.78 25.36 -5.30
C GLU A 23 1.43 25.22 -6.04
N LEU A 24 0.80 24.05 -5.97
CA LEU A 24 -0.50 23.80 -6.58
C LEU A 24 -1.59 24.70 -5.98
N LYS A 25 -1.52 24.97 -4.67
CA LYS A 25 -2.42 25.91 -3.99
C LYS A 25 -2.29 27.33 -4.54
N TYR A 26 -1.07 27.79 -4.82
CA TYR A 26 -0.82 29.09 -5.46
C TYR A 26 -1.32 29.10 -6.91
N GLU A 27 -1.06 28.04 -7.67
CA GLU A 27 -1.51 27.92 -9.06
C GLU A 27 -3.04 27.94 -9.17
N VAL A 28 -3.73 27.15 -8.34
CA VAL A 28 -5.20 27.13 -8.30
C VAL A 28 -5.77 28.49 -7.89
N LEU A 29 -5.16 29.16 -6.90
CA LEU A 29 -5.58 30.50 -6.50
C LEU A 29 -5.41 31.51 -7.65
N SER A 30 -4.25 31.51 -8.32
CA SER A 30 -3.96 32.39 -9.44
C SER A 30 -4.93 32.16 -10.61
N ASN A 31 -5.25 30.90 -10.93
CA ASN A 31 -6.20 30.56 -11.98
C ASN A 31 -7.64 31.01 -11.64
N LEU A 32 -8.03 30.89 -10.37
CA LEU A 32 -9.33 31.38 -9.92
C LEU A 32 -9.42 32.91 -9.92
N GLU A 33 -8.34 33.60 -9.55
CA GLU A 33 -8.26 35.07 -9.61
C GLU A 33 -8.37 35.56 -11.05
N ALA A 34 -7.58 35.00 -11.97
CA ALA A 34 -7.66 35.31 -13.40
C ALA A 34 -9.08 35.08 -13.97
N LYS A 35 -9.75 33.99 -13.56
CA LYS A 35 -11.11 33.69 -14.00
C LYS A 35 -12.16 34.67 -13.46
N VAL A 36 -11.96 35.21 -12.25
CA VAL A 36 -12.83 36.27 -11.71
C VAL A 36 -12.62 37.56 -12.50
N ASP A 37 -11.38 37.92 -12.78
CA ASP A 37 -11.05 39.12 -13.54
C ASP A 37 -11.64 39.05 -14.96
N ASP A 38 -11.55 37.91 -15.64
CA ASP A 38 -12.18 37.68 -16.95
C ASP A 38 -13.71 37.81 -16.88
N LEU A 39 -14.36 37.26 -15.86
CA LEU A 39 -15.82 37.34 -15.71
C LEU A 39 -16.28 38.78 -15.42
N THR A 40 -15.52 39.52 -14.61
CA THR A 40 -15.80 40.93 -14.32
C THR A 40 -15.53 41.82 -15.53
N ALA A 41 -14.49 41.54 -16.33
CA ALA A 41 -14.23 42.23 -17.59
C ALA A 41 -15.35 42.01 -18.63
N ASN A 42 -16.02 40.85 -18.58
CA ASN A 42 -17.21 40.54 -19.37
C ASN A 42 -18.52 41.15 -18.82
N GLY A 43 -18.44 42.03 -17.82
CA GLY A 43 -19.58 42.77 -17.28
C GLY A 43 -20.38 42.05 -16.19
N MET A 44 -19.88 40.92 -15.66
CA MET A 44 -20.49 40.24 -14.53
C MET A 44 -20.19 40.96 -13.21
N ASP A 45 -21.18 41.05 -12.32
CA ASP A 45 -20.95 41.58 -10.98
C ASP A 45 -19.88 40.77 -10.25
N HIS A 46 -19.00 41.46 -9.54
CA HIS A 46 -17.85 40.84 -8.88
C HIS A 46 -18.27 39.77 -7.84
N SER A 47 -19.43 39.92 -7.19
CA SER A 47 -19.93 38.93 -6.23
C SER A 47 -20.41 37.64 -6.93
N GLU A 48 -21.03 37.76 -8.11
CA GLU A 48 -21.45 36.64 -8.94
C GLU A 48 -20.27 35.94 -9.60
N ALA A 49 -19.27 36.71 -10.07
CA ALA A 49 -18.04 36.18 -10.63
C ALA A 49 -17.29 35.28 -9.63
N ILE A 50 -17.20 35.71 -8.36
CA ILE A 50 -16.61 34.88 -7.29
C ILE A 50 -17.40 33.60 -7.05
N LYS A 51 -18.74 33.65 -7.02
CA LYS A 51 -19.56 32.44 -6.85
C LYS A 51 -19.35 31.46 -8.01
N LYS A 52 -19.30 31.98 -9.24
CA LYS A 52 -19.13 31.17 -10.44
C LYS A 52 -17.72 30.56 -10.53
N ALA A 53 -16.68 31.30 -10.12
CA ALA A 53 -15.32 30.79 -10.04
C ALA A 53 -15.20 29.67 -8.98
N LYS A 54 -15.76 29.88 -7.78
CA LYS A 54 -15.80 28.85 -6.72
C LYS A 54 -16.49 27.56 -7.17
N GLY A 55 -17.62 27.67 -7.88
CA GLY A 55 -18.34 26.50 -8.40
C GLY A 55 -17.61 25.72 -9.50
N SER A 56 -16.51 26.25 -10.04
CA SER A 56 -15.76 25.58 -11.11
C SER A 56 -14.68 24.61 -10.62
N ILE A 57 -14.36 24.61 -9.31
CA ILE A 57 -13.41 23.67 -8.71
C ILE A 57 -14.07 23.04 -7.48
N ASN A 58 -14.66 21.85 -7.67
CA ASN A 58 -15.32 21.10 -6.59
C ASN A 58 -14.41 20.08 -5.90
N SER A 59 -13.33 19.64 -6.56
CA SER A 59 -12.28 18.81 -5.98
C SER A 59 -10.94 19.14 -6.63
N ILE A 60 -9.83 18.82 -5.97
CA ILE A 60 -8.47 18.99 -6.52
C ILE A 60 -7.75 17.66 -6.66
N ASP A 61 -8.43 16.55 -6.36
CA ASP A 61 -7.81 15.23 -6.33
C ASP A 61 -7.16 14.83 -7.67
N TYR A 62 -7.69 15.39 -8.78
CA TYR A 62 -7.17 15.21 -10.14
C TYR A 62 -5.94 16.08 -10.47
N LEU A 63 -5.74 17.17 -9.73
CA LEU A 63 -4.59 18.08 -9.91
C LEU A 63 -3.37 17.65 -9.11
N ILE A 64 -3.52 16.71 -8.18
CA ILE A 64 -2.42 16.22 -7.36
C ILE A 64 -1.64 15.17 -8.15
N ASP A 65 -0.38 15.48 -8.43
CA ASP A 65 0.54 14.59 -9.12
C ASP A 65 0.55 13.16 -8.53
N GLY A 66 0.26 12.19 -9.39
CA GLY A 66 0.23 10.77 -9.05
C GLY A 66 -1.00 10.30 -8.30
N ASN A 67 -2.03 11.13 -8.10
CA ASN A 67 -3.34 10.64 -7.73
C ASN A 67 -4.06 10.10 -8.97
N ILE A 68 -4.44 8.83 -8.92
CA ILE A 68 -5.22 8.20 -9.98
C ILE A 68 -6.55 7.71 -9.42
N LYS A 69 -7.60 7.84 -10.25
CA LYS A 69 -8.96 7.41 -9.92
C LYS A 69 -9.05 5.91 -10.17
N ILE A 70 -9.35 5.11 -9.15
CA ILE A 70 -9.45 3.66 -9.27
C ILE A 70 -10.78 3.11 -8.75
N TYR A 71 -11.16 1.92 -9.25
CA TYR A 71 -12.26 1.13 -8.67
C TYR A 71 -11.83 0.48 -7.35
N ILE A 72 -12.05 1.17 -6.23
CA ILE A 72 -11.49 0.81 -4.92
C ILE A 72 -11.94 -0.57 -4.43
N ASN A 73 -13.19 -0.94 -4.68
CA ASN A 73 -13.73 -2.20 -4.20
C ASN A 73 -13.24 -3.40 -5.03
N LYS A 74 -13.03 -3.22 -6.34
CA LYS A 74 -12.37 -4.22 -7.19
C LYS A 74 -10.91 -4.41 -6.78
N TYR A 75 -10.19 -3.30 -6.56
CA TYR A 75 -8.83 -3.30 -6.02
C TYR A 75 -8.74 -4.06 -4.69
N ASN A 76 -9.57 -3.71 -3.71
CA ASN A 76 -9.52 -4.32 -2.38
C ASN A 76 -9.84 -5.83 -2.41
N LEU A 77 -10.79 -6.24 -3.26
CA LEU A 77 -11.17 -7.64 -3.39
C LEU A 77 -10.02 -8.47 -3.95
N GLU A 78 -9.40 -8.05 -5.06
CA GLU A 78 -8.26 -8.77 -5.64
C GLU A 78 -7.03 -8.71 -4.71
N TYR A 79 -6.78 -7.58 -4.06
CA TYR A 79 -5.69 -7.44 -3.09
C TYR A 79 -5.82 -8.45 -1.94
N ILE A 80 -7.01 -8.56 -1.36
CA ILE A 80 -7.28 -9.50 -0.25
C ILE A 80 -7.25 -10.94 -0.74
N GLN A 81 -7.71 -11.22 -1.96
CA GLN A 81 -7.64 -12.55 -2.56
C GLN A 81 -6.19 -13.02 -2.71
N ILE A 82 -5.31 -12.18 -3.25
CA ILE A 82 -3.90 -12.56 -3.41
C ILE A 82 -3.20 -12.63 -2.05
N ALA A 83 -3.53 -11.73 -1.11
CA ALA A 83 -3.02 -11.80 0.26
C ALA A 83 -3.43 -13.11 0.97
N LEU A 84 -4.68 -13.56 0.77
CA LEU A 84 -5.17 -14.84 1.27
C LEU A 84 -4.37 -16.02 0.69
N LEU A 85 -4.15 -16.00 -0.64
CA LEU A 85 -3.35 -17.02 -1.31
C LEU A 85 -1.94 -17.12 -0.72
N TYR A 86 -1.26 -15.99 -0.57
CA TYR A 86 0.08 -15.97 0.03
C TYR A 86 0.08 -16.43 1.49
N SER A 87 -0.93 -16.05 2.27
CA SER A 87 -1.08 -16.50 3.66
C SER A 87 -1.23 -18.02 3.76
N ILE A 88 -2.06 -18.62 2.89
CA ILE A 88 -2.25 -20.07 2.82
C ILE A 88 -0.95 -20.78 2.42
N ILE A 89 -0.24 -20.27 1.40
CA ILE A 89 1.05 -20.82 0.98
C ILE A 89 2.06 -20.76 2.14
N ALA A 90 2.14 -19.63 2.85
CA ALA A 90 2.96 -19.48 4.05
C ALA A 90 2.69 -20.58 5.07
N TRP A 91 1.39 -20.77 5.36
CA TRP A 91 0.94 -21.71 6.36
C TRP A 91 1.31 -23.15 5.96
N ILE A 92 1.06 -23.54 4.70
CA ILE A 92 1.42 -24.87 4.17
C ILE A 92 2.93 -25.12 4.31
N ILE A 93 3.75 -24.14 3.92
CA ILE A 93 5.22 -24.26 4.00
C ILE A 93 5.70 -24.43 5.45
N THR A 94 4.97 -23.92 6.44
CA THR A 94 5.32 -24.10 7.86
C THR A 94 4.92 -25.45 8.46
N ILE A 95 4.12 -26.27 7.79
CA ILE A 95 3.64 -27.56 8.35
C ILE A 95 4.81 -28.53 8.63
N PRO A 96 5.79 -28.74 7.74
CA PRO A 96 6.92 -29.64 8.03
C PRO A 96 7.74 -29.24 9.26
N ALA A 97 7.80 -27.95 9.59
CA ALA A 97 8.51 -27.46 10.77
C ALA A 97 7.87 -27.95 12.10
N LEU A 98 6.56 -28.24 12.10
CA LEU A 98 5.85 -28.80 13.24
C LEU A 98 6.37 -30.19 13.65
N ILE A 99 6.81 -31.00 12.69
CA ILE A 99 7.33 -32.36 12.94
C ILE A 99 8.54 -32.32 13.88
N ILE A 100 9.36 -31.28 13.76
CA ILE A 100 10.59 -31.08 14.54
C ILE A 100 10.31 -30.17 15.77
N ARG A 101 9.04 -29.82 16.02
CA ARG A 101 8.55 -28.93 17.09
C ARG A 101 9.18 -27.53 17.07
N VAL A 102 9.56 -27.04 15.88
CA VAL A 102 10.09 -25.69 15.68
C VAL A 102 9.04 -24.87 14.94
N GLY A 103 8.76 -23.63 15.39
CA GLY A 103 7.84 -22.74 14.68
C GLY A 103 6.35 -23.00 14.92
N PHE A 104 5.98 -23.73 15.97
CA PHE A 104 4.57 -23.99 16.35
C PHE A 104 3.74 -22.71 16.46
N ILE A 105 4.27 -21.71 17.16
CA ILE A 105 3.61 -20.41 17.34
C ILE A 105 3.39 -19.72 15.98
N LEU A 106 4.39 -19.75 15.10
CA LEU A 106 4.30 -19.15 13.77
C LEU A 106 3.25 -19.83 12.91
N ASN A 107 3.17 -21.17 12.95
CA ASN A 107 2.16 -21.92 12.19
C ASN A 107 0.73 -21.56 12.64
N ILE A 108 0.48 -21.54 13.95
CA ILE A 108 -0.83 -21.14 14.49
C ILE A 108 -1.16 -19.70 14.10
N PHE A 109 -0.19 -18.80 14.21
CA PHE A 109 -0.37 -17.41 13.82
C PHE A 109 -0.78 -17.27 12.34
N LEU A 110 -0.06 -17.95 11.43
CA LEU A 110 -0.38 -17.93 10.00
C LEU A 110 -1.74 -18.57 9.69
N PHE A 111 -2.14 -19.60 10.45
CA PHE A 111 -3.46 -20.19 10.34
C PHE A 111 -4.57 -19.20 10.70
N ILE A 112 -4.43 -18.53 11.85
CA ILE A 112 -5.38 -17.50 12.31
C ILE A 112 -5.43 -16.34 11.31
N CYS A 113 -4.28 -15.86 10.83
CA CYS A 113 -4.22 -14.82 9.80
C CYS A 113 -4.97 -15.24 8.53
N SER A 114 -4.79 -16.47 8.07
CA SER A 114 -5.49 -17.00 6.89
C SER A 114 -7.01 -17.03 7.08
N ILE A 115 -7.48 -17.42 8.27
CA ILE A 115 -8.91 -17.39 8.60
C ILE A 115 -9.44 -15.96 8.59
N VAL A 116 -8.76 -15.02 9.24
CA VAL A 116 -9.20 -13.61 9.33
C VAL A 116 -9.26 -12.97 7.94
N ILE A 117 -8.24 -13.18 7.11
CA ILE A 117 -8.22 -12.68 5.73
C ILE A 117 -9.33 -13.35 4.91
N GLY A 118 -9.57 -14.66 5.12
CA GLY A 118 -10.64 -15.42 4.47
C GLY A 118 -12.04 -14.90 4.82
N ILE A 119 -12.30 -14.62 6.10
CA ILE A 119 -13.57 -14.02 6.55
C ILE A 119 -13.75 -12.65 5.89
N LYS A 120 -12.71 -11.81 5.88
CA LYS A 120 -12.76 -10.49 5.23
C LYS A 120 -13.05 -10.60 3.74
N TYR A 121 -12.43 -11.56 3.05
CA TYR A 121 -12.68 -11.85 1.64
C TYR A 121 -14.16 -12.24 1.41
N CYS A 122 -14.70 -13.17 2.20
CA CYS A 122 -16.10 -13.58 2.10
C CYS A 122 -17.06 -12.40 2.32
N LEU A 123 -16.81 -11.56 3.33
CA LEU A 123 -17.64 -10.38 3.61
C LEU A 123 -17.64 -9.38 2.44
N LEU A 124 -16.49 -9.15 1.81
CA LEU A 124 -16.40 -8.27 0.65
C LEU A 124 -17.02 -8.90 -0.60
N ASN A 125 -16.86 -10.20 -0.79
CA ASN A 125 -17.42 -10.90 -1.94
C ASN A 125 -18.95 -11.06 -1.85
N SER A 126 -19.54 -11.10 -0.65
CA SER A 126 -21.00 -11.13 -0.46
C SER A 126 -21.68 -9.83 -0.86
N LYS A 127 -20.96 -8.70 -0.86
CA LYS A 127 -21.45 -7.40 -1.33
C LYS A 127 -21.37 -7.30 -2.87
N LYS A 128 -22.14 -8.16 -3.57
CA LYS A 128 -22.15 -8.25 -5.04
C LYS A 128 -22.97 -7.17 -5.75
N GLU A 129 -23.57 -6.24 -5.01
CA GLU A 129 -24.40 -5.18 -5.58
C GLU A 129 -23.60 -4.37 -6.61
N SER A 130 -24.21 -4.11 -7.77
CA SER A 130 -23.58 -3.46 -8.92
C SER A 130 -22.94 -2.13 -8.55
N ASP A 131 -23.57 -1.38 -7.65
CA ASP A 131 -23.15 -0.05 -7.23
C ASP A 131 -21.94 -0.12 -6.31
N TYR A 132 -21.87 -1.14 -5.45
CA TYR A 132 -20.71 -1.36 -4.59
C TYR A 132 -19.44 -1.61 -5.41
N ARG A 133 -19.52 -2.29 -6.56
CA ARG A 133 -18.33 -2.54 -7.40
C ARG A 133 -17.89 -1.34 -8.22
N LYS A 134 -18.74 -0.33 -8.41
CA LYS A 134 -18.47 0.88 -9.19
C LYS A 134 -17.91 2.04 -8.37
N CYS A 135 -17.78 1.91 -7.05
CA CYS A 135 -17.19 2.95 -6.21
C CYS A 135 -15.79 3.36 -6.70
N LYS A 136 -15.64 4.65 -7.03
CA LYS A 136 -14.40 5.26 -7.51
C LYS A 136 -13.75 6.03 -6.35
N SER A 137 -12.42 5.94 -6.21
CA SER A 137 -11.66 6.71 -5.22
C SER A 137 -10.29 7.08 -5.76
N PHE A 138 -9.72 8.17 -5.28
CA PHE A 138 -8.38 8.60 -5.65
C PHE A 138 -7.33 7.95 -4.74
N ILE A 139 -6.31 7.36 -5.35
CA ILE A 139 -5.16 6.80 -4.64
C ILE A 139 -3.88 7.37 -5.24
N ASN A 140 -2.96 7.74 -4.35
CA ASN A 140 -1.64 8.19 -4.74
C ASN A 140 -0.73 7.01 -5.12
N ILE A 141 -0.42 6.85 -6.41
CA ILE A 141 0.41 5.76 -6.92
C ILE A 141 1.86 5.88 -6.46
N GLN A 142 2.40 7.10 -6.35
CA GLN A 142 3.79 7.33 -5.94
C GLN A 142 4.04 6.81 -4.52
N SER A 143 3.06 6.98 -3.64
CA SER A 143 3.10 6.46 -2.27
C SER A 143 3.14 4.94 -2.24
N ALA A 144 2.42 4.25 -3.13
CA ALA A 144 2.47 2.79 -3.26
C ALA A 144 3.84 2.30 -3.73
N PHE A 145 4.48 2.98 -4.69
CA PHE A 145 5.84 2.65 -5.12
C PHE A 145 6.88 2.87 -4.02
N LYS A 146 6.77 3.96 -3.25
CA LYS A 146 7.63 4.23 -2.08
C LYS A 146 7.46 3.12 -1.03
N ALA A 147 6.23 2.75 -0.70
CA ALA A 147 5.94 1.69 0.26
C ALA A 147 6.53 0.33 -0.17
N LYS A 148 6.39 -0.03 -1.46
CA LYS A 148 7.04 -1.22 -2.04
C LYS A 148 8.56 -1.18 -1.82
N LYS A 149 9.23 -0.08 -2.15
CA LYS A 149 10.69 0.04 -2.01
C LYS A 149 11.13 -0.10 -0.55
N ILE A 150 10.43 0.58 0.37
CA ILE A 150 10.72 0.53 1.80
C ILE A 150 10.53 -0.90 2.33
N ALA A 151 9.45 -1.58 1.96
CA ALA A 151 9.18 -2.96 2.40
C ALA A 151 10.30 -3.92 1.98
N TRP A 152 10.81 -3.80 0.74
CA TRP A 152 11.94 -4.61 0.27
C TRP A 152 13.24 -4.33 1.02
N ILE A 153 13.56 -3.05 1.27
CA ILE A 153 14.77 -2.66 2.02
C ILE A 153 14.69 -3.16 3.46
N MET A 154 13.55 -2.95 4.13
CA MET A 154 13.33 -3.42 5.50
C MET A 154 13.41 -4.94 5.59
N TRP A 155 12.85 -5.66 4.62
CA TRP A 155 12.93 -7.11 4.57
C TRP A 155 14.36 -7.60 4.37
N LEU A 156 15.11 -7.01 3.42
CA LEU A 156 16.49 -7.39 3.16
C LEU A 156 17.37 -7.17 4.40
N LEU A 157 17.19 -6.01 5.06
CA LEU A 157 17.88 -5.70 6.31
C LEU A 157 17.55 -6.71 7.41
N PHE A 158 16.26 -7.03 7.57
CA PHE A 158 15.80 -8.03 8.54
C PHE A 158 16.46 -9.40 8.30
N ILE A 159 16.48 -9.88 7.06
CA ILE A 159 17.09 -11.18 6.72
C ILE A 159 18.59 -11.16 7.01
N VAL A 160 19.31 -10.12 6.58
CA VAL A 160 20.76 -10.02 6.80
C VAL A 160 21.09 -10.02 8.29
N VAL A 161 20.43 -9.18 9.08
CA VAL A 161 20.65 -9.10 10.53
C VAL A 161 20.30 -10.42 11.21
N TYR A 162 19.18 -11.02 10.85
CA TYR A 162 18.76 -12.30 11.43
C TYR A 162 19.75 -13.42 11.11
N THR A 163 20.17 -13.55 9.85
CA THR A 163 21.16 -14.55 9.43
C THR A 163 22.47 -14.37 10.18
N LEU A 164 23.01 -13.14 10.26
CA LEU A 164 24.24 -12.87 11.02
C LEU A 164 24.10 -13.23 12.50
N PHE A 165 22.97 -12.87 13.11
CA PHE A 165 22.68 -13.20 14.50
C PHE A 165 22.60 -14.72 14.73
N THR A 166 21.87 -15.45 13.88
CA THR A 166 21.76 -16.91 13.94
C THR A 166 23.11 -17.58 13.76
N THR A 167 23.93 -17.12 12.80
CA THR A 167 25.29 -17.62 12.58
C THR A 167 26.20 -17.32 13.77
N ALA A 168 26.12 -16.14 14.37
CA ALA A 168 26.89 -15.79 15.57
C ALA A 168 26.52 -16.68 16.76
N ILE A 169 25.24 -16.98 16.97
CA ILE A 169 24.81 -17.88 18.06
C ILE A 169 25.27 -19.31 17.82
N GLN A 170 25.09 -19.83 16.60
CA GLN A 170 25.33 -21.25 16.31
C GLN A 170 26.81 -21.57 16.11
N PHE A 171 27.56 -20.64 15.51
CA PHE A 171 28.94 -20.87 15.09
C PHE A 171 29.93 -19.85 15.65
N GLY A 172 29.50 -18.83 16.39
CA GLY A 172 30.39 -17.76 16.86
C GLY A 172 31.58 -18.28 17.67
N SER A 173 31.36 -19.26 18.55
CA SER A 173 32.45 -19.91 19.29
C SER A 173 33.40 -20.68 18.37
N ASN A 174 32.87 -21.44 17.42
CA ASN A 174 33.66 -22.19 16.45
C ASN A 174 34.49 -21.27 15.55
N ILE A 175 33.90 -20.16 15.10
CA ILE A 175 34.57 -19.14 14.27
C ILE A 175 35.65 -18.43 15.09
N TRP A 176 35.34 -18.00 16.32
CA TRP A 176 36.26 -17.26 17.18
C TRP A 176 37.47 -18.08 17.61
N PHE A 177 37.27 -19.36 17.94
CA PHE A 177 38.33 -20.26 18.39
C PHE A 177 38.86 -21.18 17.27
N SER A 178 38.50 -20.93 16.01
CA SER A 178 38.88 -21.75 14.84
C SER A 178 38.66 -23.26 15.05
N ARG A 179 37.56 -23.63 15.70
CA ARG A 179 37.20 -25.04 15.95
C ARG A 179 36.43 -25.61 14.76
N PRO A 180 36.67 -26.87 14.37
CA PRO A 180 35.91 -27.50 13.29
C PRO A 180 34.41 -27.49 13.59
N ILE A 181 33.60 -27.26 12.56
CA ILE A 181 32.14 -27.32 12.65
C ILE A 181 31.72 -28.77 12.46
N SER A 182 31.32 -29.43 13.54
CA SER A 182 30.80 -30.81 13.49
C SER A 182 29.29 -30.81 13.71
N ILE A 183 28.53 -31.21 12.68
CA ILE A 183 27.09 -31.45 12.79
C ILE A 183 26.89 -32.93 13.09
N THR A 184 26.82 -33.29 14.37
CA THR A 184 26.75 -34.69 14.81
C THR A 184 25.36 -35.01 15.33
N GLY A 185 24.51 -35.54 14.45
CA GLY A 185 23.22 -36.11 14.82
C GLY A 185 22.24 -36.17 13.64
N PRO A 186 21.32 -37.16 13.60
CA PRO A 186 20.45 -37.41 12.45
C PRO A 186 19.51 -36.24 12.12
N TYR A 187 19.13 -35.43 13.12
CA TYR A 187 18.21 -34.30 12.96
C TYR A 187 18.86 -32.92 13.15
N GLN A 188 20.15 -32.85 13.49
CA GLN A 188 20.79 -31.57 13.80
C GLN A 188 20.92 -30.68 12.56
N PHE A 189 21.24 -31.27 11.41
CA PHE A 189 21.25 -30.54 10.14
C PHE A 189 19.88 -29.96 9.80
N ALA A 190 18.81 -30.74 9.96
CA ALA A 190 17.45 -30.27 9.70
C ALA A 190 17.05 -29.13 10.64
N LYS A 191 17.37 -29.23 11.94
CA LYS A 191 17.12 -28.17 12.92
C LYS A 191 17.87 -26.88 12.57
N LEU A 192 19.12 -27.00 12.12
CA LEU A 192 19.93 -25.89 11.64
C LEU A 192 19.28 -25.23 10.40
N ALA A 193 19.00 -26.02 9.36
CA ALA A 193 18.41 -25.55 8.11
C ALA A 193 17.05 -24.86 8.34
N ILE A 194 16.18 -25.44 9.15
CA ILE A 194 14.88 -24.84 9.50
C ILE A 194 15.06 -23.49 10.20
N GLY A 195 16.08 -23.35 11.06
CA GLY A 195 16.40 -22.06 11.69
C GLY A 195 16.70 -20.95 10.69
N TYR A 196 17.36 -21.28 9.57
CA TYR A 196 17.59 -20.32 8.48
C TYR A 196 16.40 -20.16 7.54
N CYS A 197 15.55 -21.19 7.38
CA CYS A 197 14.40 -21.13 6.48
C CYS A 197 13.20 -20.39 7.07
N ILE A 198 12.95 -20.48 8.37
CA ILE A 198 11.82 -19.80 9.04
C ILE A 198 11.73 -18.28 8.74
N PRO A 199 12.80 -17.48 8.89
CA PRO A 199 12.73 -16.04 8.60
C PRO A 199 12.40 -15.76 7.13
N LEU A 200 12.73 -16.66 6.19
CA LEU A 200 12.45 -16.46 4.77
C LEU A 200 10.94 -16.42 4.47
N ILE A 201 10.09 -17.00 5.32
CA ILE A 201 8.63 -16.92 5.18
C ILE A 201 8.15 -15.45 5.21
N SER A 202 8.89 -14.57 5.89
CA SER A 202 8.59 -13.13 5.91
C SER A 202 8.65 -12.46 4.53
N ILE A 203 9.19 -13.12 3.50
CA ILE A 203 9.20 -12.62 2.10
C ILE A 203 7.81 -12.33 1.56
N ILE A 204 6.77 -12.92 2.16
CA ILE A 204 5.38 -12.63 1.81
C ILE A 204 5.03 -11.16 2.06
N ILE A 205 5.63 -10.52 3.06
CA ILE A 205 5.39 -9.11 3.39
C ILE A 205 5.74 -8.20 2.18
N PRO A 206 7.00 -8.15 1.69
CA PRO A 206 7.32 -7.31 0.54
C PRO A 206 6.60 -7.74 -0.75
N LEU A 207 6.25 -9.03 -0.90
CA LEU A 207 5.44 -9.49 -2.02
C LEU A 207 4.03 -8.87 -2.01
N ILE A 208 3.37 -8.80 -0.86
CA ILE A 208 2.06 -8.15 -0.73
C ILE A 208 2.16 -6.66 -1.10
N PHE A 209 3.18 -5.94 -0.61
CA PHE A 209 3.38 -4.53 -0.97
C PHE A 209 3.72 -4.33 -2.45
N ASN A 210 4.32 -5.31 -3.12
CA ASN A 210 4.59 -5.27 -4.56
C ASN A 210 3.31 -5.36 -5.42
N LEU A 211 2.22 -5.89 -4.87
CA LEU A 211 0.93 -5.98 -5.57
C LEU A 211 0.21 -4.64 -5.66
N ALA A 212 0.33 -3.80 -4.63
CA ALA A 212 -0.36 -2.52 -4.56
C ALA A 212 -0.22 -1.66 -5.84
N PRO A 213 0.99 -1.31 -6.31
CA PRO A 213 1.13 -0.49 -7.52
C PRO A 213 0.61 -1.18 -8.79
N LYS A 214 0.73 -2.51 -8.90
CA LYS A 214 0.23 -3.26 -10.07
C LYS A 214 -1.29 -3.25 -10.14
N LEU A 215 -1.96 -3.46 -9.00
CA LEU A 215 -3.41 -3.47 -8.91
C LEU A 215 -4.01 -2.07 -9.05
N ILE A 216 -3.31 -1.04 -8.56
CA ILE A 216 -3.69 0.35 -8.75
C ILE A 216 -3.77 0.69 -10.24
N LEU A 217 -2.74 0.35 -11.02
CA LEU A 217 -2.72 0.57 -12.48
C LEU A 217 -3.76 -0.28 -13.22
N LYS A 218 -4.00 -1.51 -12.78
CA LYS A 218 -4.99 -2.42 -13.40
C LYS A 218 -6.42 -1.90 -13.28
N TYR A 219 -6.74 -1.20 -12.18
CA TYR A 219 -8.09 -0.73 -11.87
C TYR A 219 -8.25 0.78 -12.02
N GLU A 220 -7.32 1.41 -12.71
CA GLU A 220 -7.42 2.81 -13.13
C GLU A 220 -8.65 3.02 -14.00
N VAL A 221 -9.43 4.04 -13.66
CA VAL A 221 -10.58 4.48 -14.44
C VAL A 221 -10.04 5.40 -15.54
N GLY A 222 -9.69 4.82 -16.69
CA GLY A 222 -9.34 5.61 -17.87
C GLY A 222 -10.53 6.43 -18.39
N GLU A 223 -10.25 7.58 -19.02
CA GLU A 223 -11.27 8.48 -19.61
C GLU A 223 -12.16 7.77 -20.65
N ASP A 224 -11.62 6.76 -21.37
CA ASP A 224 -12.35 5.98 -22.37
C ASP A 224 -13.50 5.13 -21.80
N ASN A 225 -13.49 4.84 -20.50
CA ASN A 225 -14.53 4.02 -19.85
C ASN A 225 -15.73 4.83 -19.34
N GLU A 226 -15.73 6.18 -19.49
CA GLU A 226 -16.90 7.01 -19.15
C GLU A 226 -17.95 7.04 -20.27
N ASN A 227 -17.61 6.54 -21.48
CA ASN A 227 -18.52 6.51 -22.64
C ASN A 227 -19.24 5.16 -22.86
N GLU A 228 -19.03 4.17 -21.98
CA GLU A 228 -19.67 2.83 -22.07
C GLU A 228 -20.73 2.56 -20.98
N GLU A 229 -21.15 3.58 -20.21
CA GLU A 229 -22.32 3.51 -19.30
C GLU A 229 -23.55 4.22 -19.86
#